data_AF-A0A2N2JES2-F1
#
_entry.id   AF-A0A2N2JES2-F1
#
_cell.length_a   1.000
_cell.length_b   1.000
_cell.length_c   1.000
_cell.angle_alpha   90.00
_cell.angle_beta   90.00
_cell.angle_gamma   90.00
#
_symmetry.space_group_name_H-M   'P 1'
#
loop_
_entity.id
_entity.type
_entity.pdbx_description
1 polymer ?
#
loop_
_entity_poly.entity_id
_entity_poly.type
_entity_poly.pdbx_seq_one_letter_code
_entity_poly.pdbx_strand_id
1 'polypeptide(L)'
;MTKRYVLSFGIGLLALGFAGCYIEGGVYTCFDDYDCRVGDYCGADGVCYTPVYSSPGCFDDYDCANGYYCGVDGACYAEYECVTDAQCGTYEYCANDGFCYDRPGCVSSAQCNPGYYCAGDGVCYSEPNCSSDYDCGGNEFCDAGYCAYLPSCTRHSDCPAGTYCAVDGKCWVGDLCYDDLDCAYEEYCSGDGLCESQPYCSNDYQCGPNQICAANGLCADVLTCGDDYDCPVGSYCDNYGYCAAY
;
A
#
# COMPACT_ATOMS: atom_id res chain seq x y z
N MET A 1 -23.24 -36.83 -71.85
CA MET A 1 -24.61 -37.34 -72.13
C MET A 1 -25.44 -36.19 -72.67
N THR A 2 -25.97 -36.37 -73.87
CA THR A 2 -26.63 -35.40 -74.75
C THR A 2 -28.02 -34.99 -74.24
N LYS A 3 -28.34 -33.69 -74.20
CA LYS A 3 -29.71 -33.14 -74.23
C LYS A 3 -29.68 -31.81 -75.02
N ARG A 4 -29.92 -31.88 -76.33
CA ARG A 4 -31.18 -31.52 -77.05
C ARG A 4 -31.59 -30.05 -76.86
N TYR A 5 -31.29 -29.25 -77.89
CA TYR A 5 -31.87 -27.92 -78.12
C TYR A 5 -33.30 -28.07 -78.64
N VAL A 6 -34.24 -27.32 -78.05
CA VAL A 6 -35.58 -27.14 -78.59
C VAL A 6 -35.66 -25.71 -79.12
N LEU A 7 -35.72 -25.59 -80.45
CA LEU A 7 -36.13 -24.37 -81.14
C LEU A 7 -37.66 -24.37 -81.20
N SER A 8 -38.30 -23.44 -80.50
CA SER A 8 -39.72 -23.15 -80.66
C SER A 8 -39.90 -21.70 -81.11
N PHE A 9 -40.37 -21.54 -82.35
CA PHE A 9 -41.00 -20.31 -82.82
C PHE A 9 -42.36 -20.16 -82.13
N GLY A 10 -42.68 -18.97 -81.61
CA GLY A 10 -44.02 -18.68 -81.10
C GLY A 10 -44.11 -17.45 -80.22
N ILE A 11 -44.40 -16.33 -80.88
CA ILE A 11 -45.20 -15.17 -80.43
C ILE A 11 -45.79 -15.26 -79.01
N GLY A 12 -45.39 -14.29 -78.16
CA GLY A 12 -46.21 -13.80 -77.04
C GLY A 12 -45.72 -14.15 -75.64
N LEU A 13 -45.74 -13.12 -74.78
CA LEU A 13 -45.65 -13.10 -73.32
C LEU A 13 -44.27 -13.10 -72.64
N LEU A 14 -44.19 -12.17 -71.67
CA LEU A 14 -43.32 -12.13 -70.49
C LEU A 14 -41.82 -11.96 -70.76
N ALA A 15 -41.36 -10.72 -70.57
CA ALA A 15 -39.95 -10.43 -70.27
C ALA A 15 -39.59 -11.06 -68.91
N LEU A 16 -39.39 -12.38 -68.91
CA LEU A 16 -38.62 -13.07 -67.90
C LEU A 16 -37.16 -12.78 -68.25
N GLY A 17 -36.56 -11.86 -67.49
CA GLY A 17 -35.13 -11.64 -67.49
C GLY A 17 -34.44 -12.94 -67.14
N PHE A 18 -33.87 -13.61 -68.14
CA PHE A 18 -32.93 -14.67 -67.90
C PHE A 18 -31.67 -14.02 -67.32
N ALA A 19 -31.47 -14.16 -66.01
CA ALA A 19 -30.19 -13.94 -65.34
C ALA A 19 -29.20 -14.99 -65.87
N GLY A 20 -28.68 -14.74 -67.06
CA GLY A 20 -27.56 -15.46 -67.64
C GLY A 20 -26.31 -14.66 -67.37
N CYS A 21 -25.41 -15.21 -66.55
CA CYS A 21 -24.09 -14.65 -66.29
C CYS A 21 -23.35 -14.47 -67.63
N TYR A 22 -23.17 -13.22 -68.06
CA TYR A 22 -22.45 -12.88 -69.28
C TYR A 22 -20.97 -12.68 -68.94
N ILE A 23 -20.10 -13.49 -69.54
CA ILE A 23 -18.65 -13.40 -69.35
C ILE A 23 -18.06 -12.65 -70.54
N GLU A 24 -17.66 -11.40 -70.33
CA GLU A 24 -16.67 -10.72 -71.18
C GLU A 24 -15.42 -10.46 -70.33
N GLY A 25 -14.26 -10.98 -70.76
CA GLY A 25 -12.97 -10.53 -70.23
C GLY A 25 -12.54 -11.03 -68.84
N GLY A 26 -13.29 -11.94 -68.20
CA GLY A 26 -12.90 -12.54 -66.91
C GLY A 26 -13.30 -11.75 -65.66
N VAL A 27 -14.17 -10.74 -65.81
CA VAL A 27 -14.79 -10.00 -64.70
C VAL A 27 -16.17 -10.61 -64.42
N TYR A 28 -16.39 -11.08 -63.18
CA TYR A 28 -17.71 -11.57 -62.75
C TYR A 28 -18.56 -10.38 -62.33
N THR A 29 -19.73 -10.22 -62.96
CA THR A 29 -20.71 -9.19 -62.63
C THR A 29 -21.83 -9.76 -61.78
N CYS A 30 -22.42 -8.93 -60.92
CA CYS A 30 -23.38 -9.35 -59.90
C CYS A 30 -24.47 -8.28 -59.68
N PHE A 31 -25.62 -8.72 -59.19
CA PHE A 31 -26.69 -7.88 -58.66
C PHE A 31 -26.80 -8.00 -57.14
N ASP A 32 -26.49 -9.17 -56.60
CA ASP A 32 -26.29 -9.42 -55.17
C ASP A 32 -25.16 -10.45 -54.94
N ASP A 33 -24.85 -10.73 -53.67
CA ASP A 33 -23.74 -11.60 -53.28
C ASP A 33 -23.91 -13.05 -53.75
N TYR A 34 -25.14 -13.51 -54.03
CA TYR A 34 -25.40 -14.87 -54.50
C TYR A 34 -25.03 -15.08 -55.97
N ASP A 35 -24.85 -13.99 -56.72
CA ASP A 35 -24.33 -14.05 -58.09
C ASP A 35 -22.82 -14.29 -58.13
N CYS A 36 -22.13 -14.08 -57.00
CA CYS A 36 -20.70 -14.25 -56.86
C CYS A 36 -20.33 -15.67 -56.40
N ARG A 37 -19.04 -16.00 -56.49
CA ARG A 37 -18.54 -17.28 -55.97
C ARG A 37 -18.66 -17.27 -54.44
N VAL A 38 -18.77 -18.46 -53.85
CA VAL A 38 -18.83 -18.62 -52.40
C VAL A 38 -17.61 -17.92 -51.77
N GLY A 39 -17.85 -16.90 -50.94
CA GLY A 39 -16.83 -16.09 -50.27
C GLY A 39 -16.52 -14.74 -50.90
N ASP A 40 -17.05 -14.45 -52.10
CA ASP A 40 -16.96 -13.13 -52.75
C ASP A 40 -18.20 -12.30 -52.43
N TYR A 41 -18.09 -10.97 -52.49
CA TYR A 41 -19.23 -10.05 -52.32
C TYR A 41 -19.45 -9.19 -53.57
N CYS A 42 -20.68 -8.73 -53.75
CA CYS A 42 -21.05 -7.87 -54.85
C CYS A 42 -20.75 -6.39 -54.52
N GLY A 43 -19.84 -5.79 -55.27
CA GLY A 43 -19.55 -4.37 -55.17
C GLY A 43 -20.71 -3.51 -55.66
N ALA A 44 -20.78 -2.27 -55.16
CA ALA A 44 -21.79 -1.30 -55.61
C ALA A 44 -21.68 -0.92 -57.10
N ASP A 45 -20.55 -1.26 -57.74
CA ASP A 45 -20.31 -1.12 -59.17
C ASP A 45 -20.75 -2.36 -59.98
N GLY A 46 -21.35 -3.36 -59.32
CA GLY A 46 -21.87 -4.58 -59.94
C GLY A 46 -20.79 -5.59 -60.29
N VAL A 47 -19.63 -5.55 -59.63
CA VAL A 47 -18.51 -6.47 -59.83
C VAL A 47 -18.26 -7.30 -58.56
N CYS A 48 -18.03 -8.60 -58.72
CA CYS A 48 -17.65 -9.47 -57.60
C CYS A 48 -16.22 -9.20 -57.16
N TYR A 49 -16.02 -8.98 -55.87
CA TYR A 49 -14.70 -8.83 -55.26
C TYR A 49 -14.39 -10.00 -54.35
N THR A 50 -13.19 -10.55 -54.50
CA THR A 50 -12.59 -11.43 -53.50
C THR A 50 -12.13 -10.55 -52.34
N PRO A 51 -12.67 -10.71 -51.11
CA PRO A 51 -12.19 -9.96 -49.97
C PRO A 51 -10.71 -10.24 -49.74
N VAL A 52 -9.86 -9.21 -49.88
CA VAL A 52 -8.44 -9.31 -49.55
C VAL A 52 -8.32 -8.98 -48.07
N TYR A 53 -8.62 -9.96 -47.21
CA TYR A 53 -8.23 -9.89 -45.81
C TYR A 53 -6.84 -10.50 -45.68
N SER A 54 -5.91 -9.71 -45.15
CA SER A 54 -4.57 -10.16 -44.81
C SER A 54 -4.69 -11.36 -43.89
N SER A 55 -4.48 -12.56 -44.42
CA SER A 55 -4.49 -13.79 -43.63
C SER A 55 -3.55 -13.61 -42.42
N PRO A 56 -4.02 -13.93 -41.20
CA PRO A 56 -5.30 -14.57 -40.87
C PRO A 56 -6.36 -13.56 -40.37
N GLY A 57 -7.57 -13.59 -40.96
CA GLY A 57 -8.74 -12.80 -40.52
C GLY A 57 -10.04 -13.64 -40.48
N CYS A 58 -11.16 -13.05 -40.06
CA CYS A 58 -12.48 -13.68 -39.85
C CYS A 58 -13.63 -12.92 -40.54
N PHE A 59 -14.76 -13.58 -40.81
CA PHE A 59 -16.01 -12.99 -41.30
C PHE A 59 -17.11 -13.07 -40.23
N ASP A 60 -17.16 -14.15 -39.47
CA ASP A 60 -17.99 -14.29 -38.28
C ASP A 60 -17.24 -15.00 -37.13
N ASP A 61 -17.88 -15.13 -35.97
CA ASP A 61 -17.26 -15.71 -34.77
C ASP A 61 -16.86 -17.19 -34.94
N TYR A 62 -17.46 -17.92 -35.89
CA TYR A 62 -17.12 -19.34 -36.14
C TYR A 62 -15.82 -19.49 -36.94
N ASP A 63 -15.35 -18.43 -37.58
CA ASP A 63 -14.03 -18.40 -38.20
C ASP A 63 -12.90 -18.27 -37.15
N CYS A 64 -13.24 -17.87 -35.94
CA CYS A 64 -12.31 -17.72 -34.83
C CYS A 64 -12.22 -18.98 -33.96
N ALA A 65 -11.10 -19.14 -33.25
CA ALA A 65 -10.97 -20.21 -32.25
C ALA A 65 -11.97 -20.00 -31.11
N ASN A 66 -12.34 -21.06 -30.39
CA ASN A 66 -13.23 -20.95 -29.22
C ASN A 66 -12.70 -19.89 -28.22
N GLY A 67 -13.58 -18.99 -27.76
CA GLY A 67 -13.23 -17.87 -26.89
C GLY A 67 -12.68 -16.64 -27.63
N TYR A 68 -12.91 -16.54 -28.93
CA TYR A 68 -12.60 -15.36 -29.74
C TYR A 68 -13.84 -14.95 -30.55
N TYR A 69 -14.02 -13.65 -30.74
CA TYR A 69 -15.07 -13.07 -31.58
C TYR A 69 -14.46 -12.31 -32.76
N CYS A 70 -15.23 -12.16 -33.84
CA CYS A 70 -14.79 -11.45 -35.02
C CYS A 70 -15.02 -9.94 -34.89
N GLY A 71 -13.94 -9.17 -34.94
CA GLY A 71 -13.99 -7.71 -34.98
C GLY A 71 -14.44 -7.18 -36.34
N VAL A 72 -14.92 -5.93 -36.33
CA VAL A 72 -15.40 -5.24 -37.55
C VAL A 72 -14.31 -5.01 -38.61
N ASP A 73 -13.05 -5.12 -38.21
CA ASP A 73 -11.87 -5.05 -39.08
C ASP A 73 -11.44 -6.41 -39.64
N GLY A 74 -12.20 -7.47 -39.32
CA GLY A 74 -11.92 -8.84 -39.77
C GLY A 74 -10.82 -9.53 -38.98
N ALA A 75 -10.49 -9.06 -37.76
CA ALA A 75 -9.55 -9.71 -36.85
C ALA A 75 -10.26 -10.45 -35.72
N CYS A 76 -9.73 -11.61 -35.30
CA CYS A 76 -10.23 -12.34 -34.14
C CYS A 76 -9.70 -11.73 -32.85
N TYR A 77 -10.59 -11.31 -31.95
CA TYR A 77 -10.27 -10.79 -30.62
C TYR A 77 -10.67 -11.79 -29.56
N ALA A 78 -9.89 -11.92 -28.49
CA ALA A 78 -10.27 -12.78 -27.38
C ALA A 78 -11.55 -12.23 -26.73
N GLU A 79 -12.52 -13.11 -26.51
CA GLU A 79 -13.75 -12.81 -25.78
C GLU A 79 -13.47 -12.56 -24.28
N TYR A 80 -12.43 -13.22 -23.77
CA TYR A 80 -12.00 -13.13 -22.38
C TYR A 80 -10.55 -12.63 -22.31
N GLU A 81 -10.28 -11.67 -21.43
CA GLU A 81 -8.92 -11.25 -21.10
C GLU A 81 -8.16 -12.35 -20.35
N CYS A 82 -8.87 -13.19 -19.58
CA CYS A 82 -8.30 -14.27 -18.80
C CYS A 82 -9.21 -15.51 -18.75
N VAL A 83 -8.61 -16.68 -18.59
CA VAL A 83 -9.30 -17.93 -18.19
C VAL A 83 -8.76 -18.48 -16.87
N THR A 84 -7.63 -17.94 -16.40
CA THR A 84 -6.99 -18.27 -15.13
C THR A 84 -6.33 -17.01 -14.55
N ASP A 85 -6.18 -16.96 -13.23
CA ASP A 85 -5.49 -15.86 -12.53
C ASP A 85 -4.07 -15.61 -13.04
N ALA A 86 -3.41 -16.62 -13.61
CA ALA A 86 -2.04 -16.51 -14.14
C ALA A 86 -1.93 -15.58 -15.37
N GLN A 87 -3.06 -15.23 -16.00
CA GLN A 87 -3.12 -14.31 -17.12
C GLN A 87 -3.37 -12.86 -16.68
N CYS A 88 -3.73 -12.65 -15.42
CA CYS A 88 -3.95 -11.32 -14.88
C CYS A 88 -2.66 -10.72 -14.33
N GLY A 89 -2.68 -9.42 -14.12
CA GLY A 89 -1.61 -8.68 -13.47
C GLY A 89 -1.38 -9.11 -12.03
N THR A 90 -0.29 -8.62 -11.46
CA THR A 90 0.02 -8.86 -10.05
C THR A 90 -1.14 -8.33 -9.19
N TYR A 91 -1.67 -9.18 -8.31
CA TYR A 91 -2.78 -8.87 -7.38
C TYR A 91 -4.17 -8.82 -7.99
N GLU A 92 -4.32 -9.25 -9.23
CA GLU A 92 -5.62 -9.42 -9.87
C GLU A 92 -6.08 -10.88 -9.79
N TYR A 93 -7.35 -11.11 -10.08
CA TYR A 93 -7.92 -12.44 -10.29
C TYR A 93 -8.79 -12.45 -11.54
N CYS A 94 -8.94 -13.63 -12.13
CA CYS A 94 -9.81 -13.81 -13.26
C CYS A 94 -11.25 -14.06 -12.79
N ALA A 95 -12.15 -13.13 -13.09
CA ALA A 95 -13.56 -13.29 -12.78
C ALA A 95 -14.26 -14.22 -13.79
N ASN A 96 -15.48 -14.65 -13.45
CA ASN A 96 -16.25 -15.59 -14.29
C ASN A 96 -16.71 -14.98 -15.63
N ASP A 97 -16.68 -13.66 -15.76
CA ASP A 97 -16.90 -12.94 -17.03
C ASP A 97 -15.62 -12.84 -17.87
N GLY A 98 -14.51 -13.41 -17.39
CA GLY A 98 -13.22 -13.48 -18.08
C GLY A 98 -12.45 -12.16 -18.14
N PHE A 99 -12.76 -11.23 -17.24
CA PHE A 99 -11.98 -10.00 -17.03
C PHE A 99 -11.13 -10.10 -15.77
N CYS A 100 -10.00 -9.39 -15.78
CA CYS A 100 -9.13 -9.27 -14.62
C CYS A 100 -9.64 -8.18 -13.68
N TYR A 101 -9.76 -8.50 -12.40
CA TYR A 101 -10.16 -7.56 -11.36
C TYR A 101 -9.15 -7.54 -10.23
N ASP A 102 -8.96 -6.37 -9.63
CA ASP A 102 -8.18 -6.25 -8.40
C ASP A 102 -8.76 -7.17 -7.31
N ARG A 103 -7.90 -7.97 -6.69
CA ARG A 103 -8.29 -8.74 -5.51
C ARG A 103 -8.65 -7.75 -4.40
N PRO A 104 -9.83 -7.88 -3.77
CA PRO A 104 -10.20 -7.00 -2.67
C PRO A 104 -9.22 -7.17 -1.50
N GLY A 105 -8.80 -6.05 -0.92
CA GLY A 105 -7.84 -6.02 0.18
C GLY A 105 -6.40 -5.97 -0.29
N CYS A 106 -5.52 -6.64 0.44
CA CYS A 106 -4.10 -6.77 0.14
C CYS A 106 -3.69 -8.24 0.14
N VAL A 107 -2.64 -8.57 -0.61
CA VAL A 107 -1.93 -9.85 -0.51
C VAL A 107 -0.45 -9.66 -0.16
N SER A 108 0.04 -8.40 -0.17
CA SER A 108 1.34 -8.02 0.37
C SER A 108 1.30 -6.62 0.97
N SER A 109 2.22 -6.33 1.90
CA SER A 109 2.34 -5.00 2.52
C SER A 109 2.66 -3.88 1.53
N ALA A 110 3.16 -4.21 0.33
CA ALA A 110 3.43 -3.23 -0.72
C ALA A 110 2.14 -2.57 -1.27
N GLN A 111 0.98 -3.17 -1.04
CA GLN A 111 -0.33 -2.62 -1.41
C GLN A 111 -0.92 -1.72 -0.31
N CYS A 112 -0.32 -1.70 0.88
CA CYS A 112 -0.77 -0.88 1.99
C CYS A 112 -0.06 0.49 1.99
N ASN A 113 -0.68 1.48 2.63
CA ASN A 113 -0.03 2.77 2.84
C ASN A 113 1.26 2.61 3.68
N PRO A 114 2.23 3.53 3.57
CA PRO A 114 3.42 3.51 4.42
C PRO A 114 3.05 3.42 5.91
N GLY A 115 3.72 2.54 6.66
CA GLY A 115 3.41 2.25 8.07
C GLY A 115 2.27 1.26 8.28
N TYR A 116 1.83 0.55 7.24
CA TYR A 116 0.83 -0.52 7.33
C TYR A 116 1.37 -1.81 6.71
N TYR A 117 0.97 -2.95 7.27
CA TYR A 117 1.29 -4.28 6.75
C TYR A 117 0.02 -5.03 6.35
N CYS A 118 0.18 -5.97 5.41
CA CYS A 118 -0.93 -6.83 5.01
C CYS A 118 -1.02 -8.06 5.93
N ALA A 119 -2.11 -8.19 6.67
CA ALA A 119 -2.36 -9.37 7.49
C ALA A 119 -2.92 -10.54 6.65
N GLY A 120 -2.92 -11.74 7.23
CA GLY A 120 -3.36 -12.96 6.54
C GLY A 120 -4.84 -13.01 6.18
N ASP A 121 -5.65 -12.09 6.72
CA ASP A 121 -7.06 -11.87 6.36
C ASP A 121 -7.24 -10.94 5.15
N GLY A 122 -6.14 -10.41 4.60
CA GLY A 122 -6.14 -9.50 3.45
C GLY A 122 -6.48 -8.06 3.80
N VAL A 123 -6.40 -7.66 5.07
CA VAL A 123 -6.64 -6.29 5.53
C VAL A 123 -5.32 -5.61 5.90
N CYS A 124 -5.17 -4.33 5.54
CA CYS A 124 -4.03 -3.53 5.95
C CYS A 124 -4.19 -3.06 7.41
N TYR A 125 -3.25 -3.44 8.27
CA TYR A 125 -3.18 -2.98 9.67
C TYR A 125 -1.96 -2.08 9.87
N SER A 126 -2.04 -1.15 10.83
CA SER A 126 -0.88 -0.33 11.20
C SER A 126 0.26 -1.24 11.66
N GLU A 127 1.48 -0.92 11.26
CA GLU A 127 2.66 -1.54 11.83
C GLU A 127 2.84 -1.08 13.29
N PRO A 128 3.37 -1.95 14.18
CA PRO A 128 3.80 -1.54 15.50
C PRO A 128 4.80 -0.37 15.42
N ASN A 129 4.62 0.64 16.27
CA ASN A 129 5.45 1.84 16.31
C ASN A 129 6.33 1.95 17.57
N CYS A 130 6.26 0.97 18.47
CA CYS A 130 7.11 0.90 19.65
C CYS A 130 7.48 -0.54 20.01
N SER A 131 8.61 -0.69 20.70
CA SER A 131 9.09 -1.92 21.32
C SER A 131 9.24 -1.78 22.85
N SER A 132 9.36 -0.53 23.31
CA SER A 132 9.43 -0.14 24.72
C SER A 132 8.80 1.25 24.89
N ASP A 133 8.52 1.64 26.14
CA ASP A 133 7.93 2.94 26.46
C ASP A 133 8.80 4.13 26.02
N TYR A 134 10.13 3.91 25.91
CA TYR A 134 11.08 4.91 25.43
C TYR A 134 10.92 5.27 23.95
N ASP A 135 10.23 4.43 23.17
CA ASP A 135 9.94 4.69 21.76
C ASP A 135 8.76 5.68 21.59
N CYS A 136 8.03 5.96 22.68
CA CYS A 136 6.82 6.77 22.69
C CYS A 136 7.06 8.20 23.22
N GLY A 137 6.13 9.12 22.94
CA GLY A 137 6.24 10.50 23.43
C GLY A 137 6.08 10.60 24.95
N GLY A 138 6.56 11.71 25.55
CA GLY A 138 6.27 11.99 26.95
C GLY A 138 4.75 12.07 27.16
N ASN A 139 4.20 11.19 28.00
CA ASN A 139 2.77 10.87 28.24
C ASN A 139 2.18 9.67 27.47
N GLU A 140 3.00 8.89 26.76
CA GLU A 140 2.58 7.65 26.12
C GLU A 140 3.41 6.47 26.65
N PHE A 141 2.87 5.26 26.51
CA PHE A 141 3.55 4.01 26.82
C PHE A 141 3.32 3.01 25.69
N CYS A 142 4.20 2.02 25.59
CA CYS A 142 4.12 1.01 24.56
C CYS A 142 3.16 -0.11 24.96
N ASP A 143 1.95 -0.08 24.42
CA ASP A 143 0.93 -1.10 24.63
C ASP A 143 0.82 -2.00 23.40
N ALA A 144 1.23 -3.26 23.56
CA ALA A 144 1.18 -4.28 22.49
C ALA A 144 1.81 -3.83 21.15
N GLY A 145 2.87 -3.00 21.22
CA GLY A 145 3.57 -2.47 20.05
C GLY A 145 3.02 -1.13 19.53
N TYR A 146 2.07 -0.51 20.23
CA TYR A 146 1.52 0.80 19.87
C TYR A 146 1.63 1.80 21.02
N CYS A 147 2.11 3.01 20.71
CA CYS A 147 2.09 4.11 21.67
C CYS A 147 0.65 4.49 22.03
N ALA A 148 0.31 4.34 23.30
CA ALA A 148 -0.99 4.66 23.87
C ALA A 148 -0.84 5.70 24.98
N TYR A 149 -1.84 6.57 25.14
CA TYR A 149 -1.82 7.59 26.19
C TYR A 149 -1.89 6.99 27.59
N LEU A 150 -1.09 7.54 28.50
CA LEU A 150 -1.11 7.20 29.90
C LEU A 150 -2.38 7.73 30.59
N PRO A 151 -3.02 6.95 31.48
CA PRO A 151 -4.21 7.37 32.19
C PRO A 151 -3.92 8.38 33.30
N SER A 152 -4.97 9.01 33.81
CA SER A 152 -4.89 9.74 35.09
C SER A 152 -4.92 8.76 36.26
N CYS A 153 -4.39 9.20 37.41
CA CYS A 153 -4.18 8.34 38.57
C CYS A 153 -4.29 9.11 39.89
N THR A 154 -4.45 8.36 40.97
CA THR A 154 -4.40 8.86 42.36
C THR A 154 -3.37 8.15 43.21
N ARG A 155 -2.88 7.00 42.75
CA ARG A 155 -1.85 6.16 43.38
C ARG A 155 -1.12 5.37 42.29
N HIS A 156 0.10 4.91 42.58
CA HIS A 156 0.91 4.16 41.61
C HIS A 156 0.21 2.91 41.04
N SER A 157 -0.62 2.23 41.84
CA SER A 157 -1.38 1.04 41.38
C SER A 157 -2.47 1.33 40.35
N ASP A 158 -2.79 2.61 40.11
CA ASP A 158 -3.74 3.01 39.06
C ASP A 158 -3.07 3.05 37.67
N CYS A 159 -1.73 2.99 37.64
CA CYS A 159 -0.93 3.10 36.42
C CYS A 159 -0.54 1.72 35.86
N PRO A 160 -0.36 1.60 34.53
CA PRO A 160 0.19 0.40 33.90
C PRO A 160 1.56 -0.01 34.49
N ALA A 161 1.95 -1.27 34.30
CA ALA A 161 3.27 -1.74 34.71
C ALA A 161 4.39 -0.92 34.01
N GLY A 162 5.48 -0.62 34.71
CA GLY A 162 6.58 0.22 34.19
C GLY A 162 6.29 1.73 34.25
N THR A 163 5.17 2.12 34.88
CA THR A 163 4.74 3.52 34.97
C THR A 163 4.32 3.84 36.41
N TYR A 164 4.29 5.13 36.76
CA TYR A 164 3.98 5.59 38.11
C TYR A 164 3.04 6.78 38.10
N CYS A 165 2.33 6.97 39.21
CA CYS A 165 1.48 8.15 39.39
C CYS A 165 2.28 9.34 39.90
N ALA A 166 2.44 10.36 39.07
CA ALA A 166 3.12 11.59 39.45
C ALA A 166 2.20 12.53 40.24
N VAL A 167 2.79 13.56 40.85
CA VAL A 167 2.10 14.57 41.67
C VAL A 167 1.06 15.39 40.90
N ASP A 168 1.15 15.43 39.57
CA ASP A 168 0.16 16.07 38.70
C ASP A 168 -1.09 15.21 38.45
N GLY A 169 -1.15 14.01 39.03
CA GLY A 169 -2.27 13.07 38.89
C GLY A 169 -2.29 12.34 37.55
N LYS A 170 -1.15 12.25 36.85
CA LYS A 170 -1.00 11.49 35.61
C LYS A 170 -0.01 10.37 35.77
N CYS A 171 -0.19 9.31 35.01
CA CYS A 171 0.81 8.26 34.90
C CYS A 171 1.96 8.74 34.01
N TRP A 172 3.19 8.44 34.42
CA TRP A 172 4.43 8.71 33.69
C TRP A 172 5.26 7.44 33.57
N VAL A 173 6.03 7.32 32.50
CA VAL A 173 7.00 6.23 32.32
C VAL A 173 8.15 6.43 33.31
N GLY A 174 8.52 5.38 34.03
CA GLY A 174 9.65 5.41 34.97
C GLY A 174 9.68 4.20 35.88
N ASP A 175 10.89 3.78 36.24
CA ASP A 175 11.10 2.67 37.16
C ASP A 175 10.86 3.12 38.60
N LEU A 176 9.86 2.51 39.23
CA LEU A 176 9.54 2.71 40.63
C LEU A 176 10.58 2.02 41.51
N CYS A 177 10.99 2.70 42.57
CA CYS A 177 11.90 2.17 43.56
C CYS A 177 11.40 2.43 44.97
N TYR A 178 11.80 1.58 45.90
CA TYR A 178 11.66 1.79 47.34
C TYR A 178 13.01 2.12 47.98
N ASP A 179 14.09 1.54 47.44
CA ASP A 179 15.47 1.90 47.77
C ASP A 179 16.40 1.80 46.54
N ASP A 180 17.65 2.24 46.69
CA ASP A 180 18.62 2.30 45.60
C ASP A 180 18.91 0.93 44.96
N LEU A 181 18.61 -0.20 45.62
CA LEU A 181 18.84 -1.53 45.05
C LEU A 181 17.79 -1.93 44.01
N ASP A 182 16.67 -1.21 43.96
CA ASP A 182 15.63 -1.41 42.95
C ASP A 182 16.02 -0.77 41.59
N CYS A 183 17.03 0.09 41.57
CA CYS A 183 17.45 0.85 40.40
C CYS A 183 18.65 0.23 39.67
N ALA A 184 18.87 0.65 38.41
CA ALA A 184 20.02 0.19 37.66
C ALA A 184 21.33 0.72 38.27
N TYR A 185 22.46 0.15 37.82
CA TYR A 185 23.79 0.63 38.22
C TYR A 185 23.96 2.10 37.78
N GLU A 186 24.37 2.98 38.70
CA GLU A 186 24.45 4.45 38.56
C GLU A 186 23.11 5.19 38.64
N GLU A 187 22.07 4.57 39.18
CA GLU A 187 20.82 5.22 39.56
C GLU A 187 20.60 5.17 41.07
N TYR A 188 19.79 6.08 41.60
CA TYR A 188 19.36 6.10 43.00
C TYR A 188 17.85 6.25 43.07
N CYS A 189 17.29 5.82 44.19
CA CYS A 189 15.90 6.01 44.46
C CYS A 189 15.65 7.43 44.99
N SER A 190 15.04 8.28 44.16
CA SER A 190 14.70 9.64 44.54
C SER A 190 13.62 9.65 45.64
N GLY A 191 13.48 10.80 46.31
CA GLY A 191 12.42 10.97 47.33
C GLY A 191 11.00 10.82 46.78
N ASP A 192 10.85 10.90 45.45
CA ASP A 192 9.61 10.69 44.72
C ASP A 192 9.36 9.21 44.36
N GLY A 193 10.26 8.31 44.75
CA GLY A 193 10.15 6.86 44.53
C GLY A 193 10.51 6.44 43.10
N LEU A 194 11.41 7.18 42.46
CA LEU A 194 11.83 6.94 41.07
C LEU A 194 13.33 6.70 40.98
N CYS A 195 13.71 5.79 40.09
CA CYS A 195 15.09 5.64 39.69
C CYS A 195 15.53 6.82 38.85
N GLU A 196 16.41 7.64 39.42
CA GLU A 196 17.04 8.76 38.75
C GLU A 196 18.53 8.49 38.60
N SER A 197 19.13 9.00 37.52
CA SER A 197 20.57 8.91 37.32
C SER A 197 21.30 9.62 38.47
N GLN A 198 22.22 8.91 39.12
CA GLN A 198 23.03 9.48 40.19
C GLN A 198 23.85 10.65 39.63
N PRO A 199 23.84 11.82 40.28
CA PRO A 199 24.58 12.99 39.79
C PRO A 199 26.06 12.88 40.14
N TYR A 200 26.69 11.71 39.98
CA TYR A 200 28.11 11.57 40.26
C TYR A 200 28.94 12.34 39.22
N CYS A 201 29.84 13.17 39.73
CA CYS A 201 30.71 13.99 38.93
C CYS A 201 32.13 13.93 39.49
N SER A 202 33.09 14.03 38.57
CA SER A 202 34.49 14.29 38.86
C SER A 202 34.92 15.68 38.40
N ASN A 203 34.09 16.34 37.60
CA ASN A 203 34.24 17.71 37.12
C ASN A 203 32.90 18.26 36.61
N ASP A 204 32.82 19.57 36.42
CA ASP A 204 31.59 20.30 36.09
C ASP A 204 30.97 19.90 34.74
N TYR A 205 31.76 19.39 33.78
CA TYR A 205 31.25 18.99 32.46
C TYR A 205 30.33 17.76 32.50
N GLN A 206 30.31 17.05 33.61
CA GLN A 206 29.46 15.89 33.83
C GLN A 206 28.10 16.26 34.43
N CYS A 207 27.89 17.54 34.75
CA CYS A 207 26.67 18.04 35.35
C CYS A 207 25.76 18.72 34.32
N GLY A 208 24.47 18.80 34.64
CA GLY A 208 23.48 19.48 33.82
C GLY A 208 23.72 20.99 33.70
N PRO A 209 23.00 21.68 32.80
CA PRO A 209 23.08 23.14 32.70
C PRO A 209 22.81 23.81 34.05
N ASN A 210 23.68 24.75 34.47
CA ASN A 210 23.64 25.45 35.77
C ASN A 210 23.94 24.58 37.01
N GLN A 211 24.68 23.49 36.82
CA GLN A 211 25.17 22.67 37.93
C GLN A 211 26.70 22.62 37.95
N ILE A 212 27.29 22.53 39.14
CA ILE A 212 28.73 22.33 39.37
C ILE A 212 28.97 21.02 40.08
N CYS A 213 30.18 20.49 39.92
CA CYS A 213 30.58 19.32 40.66
C CYS A 213 31.03 19.69 42.08
N ALA A 214 30.21 19.39 43.08
CA ALA A 214 30.55 19.62 44.47
C ALA A 214 31.62 18.62 44.95
N ALA A 215 32.38 18.98 46.00
CA ALA A 215 33.47 18.14 46.52
C ALA A 215 33.06 16.76 47.03
N ASN A 216 31.77 16.57 47.32
CA ASN A 216 31.22 15.25 47.64
C ASN A 216 31.02 14.37 46.39
N GLY A 217 31.43 14.85 45.22
CA GLY A 217 31.30 14.15 43.94
C GLY A 217 29.88 14.18 43.39
N LEU A 218 29.02 15.10 43.83
CA LEU A 218 27.64 15.23 43.35
C LEU A 218 27.44 16.54 42.58
N CYS A 219 26.68 16.50 41.50
CA CYS A 219 26.21 17.71 40.82
C CYS A 219 25.23 18.48 41.70
N ALA A 220 25.54 19.74 41.96
CA ALA A 220 24.69 20.65 42.72
C ALA A 220 24.38 21.89 41.88
N ASP A 221 23.17 22.42 42.03
CA ASP A 221 22.79 23.68 41.38
C ASP A 221 23.73 24.81 41.83
N VAL A 222 24.09 25.69 40.89
CA VAL A 222 24.90 26.88 41.18
C VAL A 222 24.10 27.81 42.10
N LEU A 223 24.32 27.66 43.41
CA LEU A 223 23.74 28.50 44.44
C LEU A 223 24.57 29.78 44.58
N THR A 224 23.92 30.94 44.37
CA THR A 224 24.54 32.23 44.65
C THR A 224 24.58 32.47 46.15
N CYS A 225 25.71 32.93 46.68
CA CYS A 225 25.93 33.17 48.10
C CYS A 225 26.38 34.61 48.37
N GLY A 226 26.04 35.13 49.55
CA GLY A 226 26.61 36.35 50.12
C GLY A 226 27.69 36.05 51.16
N ASP A 227 27.59 34.91 51.86
CA ASP A 227 28.61 34.38 52.75
C ASP A 227 28.60 32.84 52.83
N ASP A 228 29.54 32.26 53.59
CA ASP A 228 29.71 30.81 53.72
C ASP A 228 28.49 30.09 54.33
N TYR A 229 27.61 30.78 55.06
CA TYR A 229 26.41 30.18 55.66
C TYR A 229 25.28 29.98 54.66
N ASP A 230 25.32 30.68 53.52
CA ASP A 230 24.40 30.47 52.41
C ASP A 230 24.71 29.17 51.64
N CYS A 231 25.86 28.55 51.94
CA CYS A 231 26.37 27.38 51.24
C CYS A 231 26.14 26.07 52.00
N PRO A 232 25.94 24.93 51.29
CA PRO A 232 25.86 23.62 51.89
C PRO A 232 27.09 23.27 52.75
N VAL A 233 26.90 22.43 53.77
CA VAL A 233 28.00 21.98 54.64
C VAL A 233 29.12 21.36 53.80
N GLY A 234 30.35 21.86 53.96
CA GLY A 234 31.52 21.43 53.18
C GLY A 234 31.85 22.31 51.96
N SER A 235 31.21 23.47 51.84
CA SER A 235 31.52 24.50 50.84
C SER A 235 31.67 25.88 51.49
N TYR A 236 32.29 26.82 50.78
CA TYR A 236 32.46 28.22 51.14
C TYR A 236 31.99 29.13 50.01
N CYS A 237 31.70 30.39 50.32
CA CYS A 237 31.32 31.37 49.31
C CYS A 237 32.57 31.94 48.64
N ASP A 238 32.71 31.73 47.32
CA ASP A 238 33.85 32.23 46.58
C ASP A 238 33.77 33.75 46.30
N ASN A 239 34.87 34.32 45.80
CA ASN A 239 34.92 35.77 45.50
C ASN A 239 34.02 36.20 44.34
N TYR A 240 33.38 35.27 43.64
CA TYR A 240 32.46 35.52 42.54
C TYR A 240 30.99 35.40 42.98
N GLY A 241 30.73 35.08 44.25
CA GLY A 241 29.39 34.96 44.81
C GLY A 241 28.74 33.61 44.56
N TYR A 242 29.54 32.55 44.39
CA TYR A 242 29.06 31.18 44.19
C TYR A 242 29.60 30.24 45.27
N CYS A 243 28.79 29.27 45.67
CA CYS A 243 29.25 28.23 46.59
C CYS A 243 30.28 27.32 45.90
N ALA A 244 31.48 27.24 46.46
CA ALA A 244 32.57 26.41 46.01
C ALA A 244 33.01 25.44 47.11
N ALA A 245 33.45 24.25 46.74
CA ALA A 245 33.98 23.29 47.71
C ALA A 245 35.30 23.77 48.36
N TYR A 246 35.51 23.44 49.64
CA TYR A 246 36.80 23.61 50.32
C TYR A 246 37.94 22.81 49.67
#